data_AF-W4FTW5-F1
#
_entry.id   AF-W4FTW5-F1
#
_cell.length_a   1.000
_cell.length_b   1.000
_cell.length_c   1.000
_cell.angle_alpha   90.00
_cell.angle_beta   90.00
_cell.angle_gamma   90.00
#
_symmetry.space_group_name_H-M   'P 1'
#
loop_
_entity.id
_entity.type
_entity.pdbx_description
1 polymer ?
#
loop_
_entity_poly.entity_id
_entity_poly.type
_entity_poly.pdbx_seq_one_letter_code
_entity_poly.pdbx_strand_id
1 'polypeptide(L)'
;MLNVSALTARLQDQTTSDQVFLGQCLEDYSEVVVNCDDVADSLCPIFDKVLAHSGEDGVRVLTNFTRREFDVLWEVVELPLKVR
;
A
#
# COMPACT_ATOMS: atom_id res chain seq x y z
N MET A 1 2.33 54.55 -1.26
CA MET A 1 1.42 54.02 -2.29
C MET A 1 1.89 52.62 -2.64
N LEU A 2 1.06 51.60 -2.42
CA LEU A 2 1.39 50.21 -2.76
C LEU A 2 1.25 50.02 -4.27
N ASN A 3 2.29 49.53 -4.95
CA ASN A 3 2.22 49.27 -6.38
C ASN A 3 1.58 47.89 -6.62
N VAL A 4 0.26 47.89 -6.77
CA VAL A 4 -0.55 46.68 -6.98
C VAL A 4 -0.11 45.92 -8.23
N SER A 5 0.22 46.62 -9.31
CA SER A 5 0.65 46.00 -10.58
C SER A 5 1.96 45.21 -10.42
N ALA A 6 2.92 45.77 -9.68
CA ALA A 6 4.18 45.09 -9.40
C ALA A 6 4.00 43.88 -8.46
N LEU A 7 3.04 43.93 -7.53
CA LEU A 7 2.70 42.79 -6.68
C LEU A 7 2.06 41.66 -7.49
N THR A 8 1.13 41.97 -8.38
CA THR A 8 0.47 40.97 -9.22
C THR A 8 1.46 40.25 -10.13
N ALA A 9 2.38 40.98 -10.75
CA ALA A 9 3.43 40.38 -11.59
C ALA A 9 4.30 39.40 -10.79
N ARG A 10 4.71 39.77 -9.58
CA ARG A 10 5.51 38.89 -8.71
C ARG A 10 4.75 37.64 -8.27
N LEU A 11 3.45 37.74 -8.03
CA LEU A 11 2.61 36.59 -7.69
C LEU A 11 2.46 35.62 -8.87
N GLN A 12 2.36 36.16 -10.10
CA GLN A 12 2.32 35.34 -11.31
C GLN A 12 3.65 34.62 -11.57
N ASP A 13 4.77 35.33 -11.39
CA ASP A 13 6.10 34.72 -11.49
C ASP A 13 6.29 33.61 -10.45
N GLN A 14 5.87 33.86 -9.20
CA GLN A 14 5.92 32.86 -8.13
C GLN A 14 5.05 31.64 -8.47
N THR A 15 3.82 31.85 -8.94
CA THR A 15 2.91 30.76 -9.32
C THR A 15 3.51 29.90 -10.44
N THR A 16 4.15 30.54 -11.42
CA THR A 16 4.80 29.83 -12.53
C THR A 16 5.99 29.01 -12.02
N SER A 17 6.81 29.59 -11.14
CA SER A 17 7.93 28.90 -10.50
C SER A 17 7.46 27.69 -9.68
N ASP A 18 6.40 27.86 -8.89
CA ASP A 18 5.84 26.80 -8.04
C ASP A 18 5.29 25.65 -8.90
N GLN A 19 4.63 25.95 -10.02
CA GLN A 19 4.15 24.93 -10.94
C GLN A 19 5.29 24.13 -11.58
N VAL A 20 6.37 24.79 -12.00
CA VAL A 20 7.56 24.11 -12.55
C VAL A 20 8.20 23.22 -11.49
N PHE A 21 8.35 23.74 -10.27
CA PHE A 21 8.90 22.99 -9.14
C PHE A 21 8.06 21.75 -8.81
N LEU A 22 6.73 21.88 -8.74
CA LEU A 22 5.83 20.75 -8.49
C LEU A 22 5.88 19.72 -9.61
N GLY A 23 6.00 20.16 -10.88
CA GLY A 23 6.21 19.27 -12.02
C GLY A 23 7.49 18.44 -11.89
N GLN A 24 8.59 19.08 -11.49
CA GLN A 24 9.86 18.41 -11.24
C GLN A 24 9.76 17.40 -10.09
N CYS A 25 9.12 17.79 -8.97
CA CYS A 25 8.89 16.87 -7.86
C CYS A 25 8.03 15.67 -8.27
N LEU A 26 7.02 15.87 -9.11
CA LEU A 26 6.19 14.78 -9.58
C LEU A 26 6.99 13.81 -10.44
N GLU A 27 7.87 14.31 -11.32
CA GLU A 27 8.76 13.48 -12.12
C GLU A 27 9.73 12.68 -11.22
N ASP A 28 10.42 13.37 -10.31
CA ASP A 28 11.44 12.80 -9.43
C ASP A 28 10.89 11.77 -8.42
N TYR A 29 9.64 11.94 -7.97
CA TYR A 29 9.02 11.09 -6.94
C TYR A 29 7.87 10.23 -7.47
N SER A 30 7.59 10.23 -8.78
CA SER A 30 6.52 9.43 -9.39
C SER A 30 6.64 7.93 -9.06
N GLU A 31 7.86 7.39 -9.07
CA GLU A 31 8.11 5.98 -8.74
C GLU A 31 7.88 5.64 -7.26
N VAL A 32 7.98 6.62 -6.36
CA VAL A 32 7.73 6.40 -4.91
C VAL A 32 6.24 6.12 -4.67
N VAL A 33 5.36 6.75 -5.45
CA VAL A 33 3.90 6.54 -5.33
C VAL A 33 3.48 5.19 -5.90
N VAL A 34 4.09 4.76 -7.02
CA VAL A 34 3.78 3.45 -7.65
C VAL A 34 4.21 2.29 -6.76
N ASN A 35 5.33 2.40 -6.05
CA ASN A 35 5.82 1.33 -5.17
C ASN A 35 5.08 1.22 -3.83
N CYS A 36 4.27 2.21 -3.45
CA CYS A 36 3.47 2.16 -2.22
C CYS A 36 2.09 1.51 -2.40
N ASP A 37 1.59 1.38 -3.64
CA ASP A 37 0.27 0.77 -3.89
C ASP A 37 0.35 -0.77 -3.99
N ASP A 38 1.50 -1.31 -4.41
CA ASP A 38 1.74 -2.76 -4.48
C ASP A 38 2.10 -3.41 -3.13
N VAL A 39 2.51 -2.60 -2.16
CA VAL A 39 2.56 -3.04 -0.77
C VAL A 39 1.19 -2.72 -0.20
N ALA A 40 0.24 -3.64 -0.39
CA ALA A 40 -0.92 -3.66 0.49
C ALA A 40 -0.36 -3.58 1.91
N ASP A 41 -0.60 -2.45 2.60
CA ASP A 41 -0.33 -2.29 4.02
C ASP A 41 -1.25 -3.27 4.74
N SER A 42 -0.90 -4.54 4.67
CA SER A 42 -1.56 -5.57 5.42
C SER A 42 -1.35 -5.17 6.87
N LEU A 43 -2.47 -5.02 7.57
CA LEU A 43 -2.52 -4.63 8.96
C LEU A 43 -1.74 -5.61 9.87
N CYS A 44 -1.28 -6.74 9.30
CA CYS A 44 -0.61 -7.82 10.00
C CYS A 44 0.66 -8.31 9.27
N PRO A 45 1.74 -7.50 9.23
CA PRO A 45 2.98 -7.81 8.49
C PRO A 45 3.66 -9.12 8.93
N ILE A 46 3.37 -9.61 10.15
CA ILE A 46 3.84 -10.89 10.64
C ILE A 46 3.11 -12.04 9.94
N PHE A 47 1.80 -11.95 9.75
CA PHE A 47 1.03 -12.98 9.05
C PHE A 47 1.46 -13.08 7.59
N ASP A 48 1.66 -11.95 6.90
CA ASP A 48 2.06 -11.99 5.48
C ASP A 48 3.44 -12.62 5.31
N LYS A 49 4.39 -12.30 6.20
CA LYS A 49 5.71 -12.95 6.17
C LYS A 49 5.59 -14.45 6.35
N VAL A 50 4.80 -14.92 7.31
CA VAL A 50 4.66 -16.36 7.56
C VAL A 50 3.97 -17.05 6.39
N LEU A 51 2.93 -16.46 5.82
CA LEU A 51 2.22 -16.97 4.64
C LEU A 51 3.13 -17.03 3.41
N ALA A 52 3.93 -15.99 3.16
CA ALA A 52 4.87 -15.94 2.03
C ALA A 52 5.96 -17.02 2.13
N HIS A 53 6.47 -17.30 3.33
CA HIS A 53 7.52 -18.31 3.53
C HIS A 53 6.98 -19.75 3.56
N SER A 54 5.76 -19.94 4.03
CA SER A 54 5.19 -21.26 4.30
C SER A 54 4.29 -21.77 3.17
N GLY A 55 3.93 -20.91 2.20
CA GLY A 55 3.08 -21.27 1.08
C GLY A 55 1.72 -21.80 1.54
N GLU A 56 1.29 -22.94 0.98
CA GLU A 56 0.02 -23.60 1.28
C GLU A 56 -0.12 -24.01 2.76
N ASP A 57 1.00 -24.27 3.45
CA ASP A 57 1.02 -24.63 4.86
C ASP A 57 0.91 -23.40 5.80
N GLY A 58 0.91 -22.18 5.27
CA GLY A 58 1.03 -20.98 6.08
C GLY A 58 -0.08 -20.79 7.11
N VAL A 59 -1.33 -21.09 6.76
CA VAL A 59 -2.44 -21.00 7.72
C VAL A 59 -2.29 -22.02 8.84
N ARG A 60 -1.80 -23.24 8.53
CA ARG A 60 -1.55 -24.28 9.52
C ARG A 60 -0.43 -23.88 10.48
N VAL A 61 0.68 -23.34 9.95
CA VAL A 61 1.84 -22.89 10.74
C VAL A 61 1.49 -21.75 11.71
N LEU A 62 0.46 -20.95 11.40
CA LEU A 62 -0.05 -19.90 12.27
C LEU A 62 -0.92 -20.39 13.43
N THR A 63 -1.19 -21.70 13.48
CA THR A 63 -1.98 -22.33 14.54
C THR A 63 -1.15 -23.33 15.33
N ASN A 64 -1.55 -23.59 16.57
CA ASN A 64 -0.91 -24.60 17.41
C ASN A 64 -1.51 -26.01 17.21
N PHE A 65 -2.26 -26.21 16.12
CA PHE A 65 -2.88 -27.51 15.84
C PHE A 65 -1.84 -28.53 15.35
N THR A 66 -1.99 -29.77 15.78
CA THR A 66 -1.37 -30.88 15.07
C THR A 66 -1.93 -30.97 13.66
N ARG A 67 -1.20 -31.58 12.72
CA ARG A 67 -1.64 -31.72 11.32
C ARG A 67 -3.05 -32.30 11.22
N ARG A 68 -3.33 -33.34 12.01
CA ARG A 68 -4.63 -34.01 12.03
C ARG A 68 -5.76 -33.13 12.58
N GLU A 69 -5.50 -32.34 13.61
CA GLU A 69 -6.50 -31.40 14.15
C GLU A 69 -6.80 -30.28 13.16
N PHE A 70 -5.77 -29.78 12.48
CA PHE A 70 -5.93 -28.76 11.45
C PHE A 70 -6.79 -29.26 10.28
N ASP A 71 -6.49 -30.45 9.73
CA ASP A 71 -7.22 -31.00 8.58
C ASP A 71 -8.72 -31.14 8.86
N VAL A 72 -9.08 -31.65 10.04
CA VAL A 72 -10.49 -31.79 10.47
C VAL A 72 -11.20 -30.44 10.54
N LEU A 73 -10.54 -29.41 11.06
CA LEU A 73 -11.13 -28.07 11.16
C LEU A 73 -11.18 -27.37 9.80
N TRP A 74 -10.16 -27.59 8.96
CA TRP A 74 -10.08 -27.03 7.63
C TRP A 74 -11.20 -27.55 6.73
N GLU A 75 -11.53 -28.85 6.79
CA GLU A 75 -12.67 -29.43 6.06
C GLU A 75 -14.01 -28.72 6.38
N VAL A 76 -14.21 -28.33 7.65
CA VAL A 76 -15.42 -27.60 8.08
C VAL A 76 -15.48 -26.19 7.48
N VAL A 77 -14.33 -25.53 7.35
CA VAL A 77 -14.22 -24.17 6.81
C VAL A 77 -14.21 -24.16 5.28
N GLU A 78 -13.65 -25.18 4.64
CA GLU A 78 -13.53 -25.28 3.19
C GLU A 78 -14.89 -25.47 2.51
N LEU A 79 -15.79 -26.23 3.15
CA LEU A 79 -17.16 -26.47 2.67
C LEU A 79 -17.94 -25.18 2.33
N PRO A 80 -18.07 -24.19 3.23
CA PRO A 80 -18.75 -22.94 2.91
C PRO A 80 -17.98 -22.02 1.95
N LEU A 81 -16.65 -22.16 1.85
CA LEU A 81 -15.82 -21.35 0.94
C LEU A 81 -15.90 -21.82 -0.52
N LYS A 82 -16.08 -23.13 -0.76
CA LYS A 82 -16.26 -23.72 -2.10
C LYS A 82 -17.62 -23.44 -2.74
N VAL A 83 -18.59 -22.93 -1.98
CA VAL A 83 -19.97 -22.69 -2.45
C VAL A 83 -20.16 -21.26 -2.98
N ARG A 84 -19.10 -20.45 -3.05
CA ARG A 84 -19.13 -19.09 -3.60
C ARG A 84 -18.53 -18.99 -4.99
#